data_AF-A0A953S2E8-F1
#
_entry.id   AF-A0A953S2E8-F1
#
_cell.length_a   1.000
_cell.length_b   1.000
_cell.length_c   1.000
_cell.angle_alpha   90.00
_cell.angle_beta   90.00
_cell.angle_gamma   90.00
#
_symmetry.space_group_name_H-M   'P 1'
#
loop_
_entity.id
_entity.type
_entity.pdbx_description
1 polymer ?
#
loop_
_entity_poly.entity_id
_entity_poly.type
_entity_poly.pdbx_seq_one_letter_code
_entity_poly.pdbx_strand_id
1 'polypeptide(L)'
;MLIQRQYRRLSAIELRFEEVVGLRFSAPPPDYENIIYGAAFFIQDGILYWADNGAWTPESSSENTWVAARKVYWRDASEWMGARLHYRTNTD
;
A
#
# COMPACT_ATOMS: atom_id res chain seq x y z
N MET A 1 5.01 5.67 -1.56
CA MET A 1 3.63 5.17 -1.37
C MET A 1 3.24 5.37 0.08
N LEU A 2 2.05 5.91 0.34
CA LEU A 2 1.52 6.11 1.69
C LEU A 2 0.37 5.12 1.90
N ILE A 3 0.44 4.32 2.95
CA ILE A 3 -0.64 3.39 3.33
C ILE A 3 -1.18 3.85 4.67
N GLN A 4 -2.49 4.10 4.71
CA GLN A 4 -3.21 4.45 5.93
C GLN A 4 -4.10 3.27 6.36
N ARG A 5 -4.09 2.93 7.64
CA ARG A 5 -5.01 1.95 8.23
C ARG A 5 -5.87 2.57 9.32
N GLN A 6 -7.06 2.01 9.54
CA GLN A 6 -8.00 2.44 10.58
C GLN A 6 -7.57 1.96 11.97
N TYR A 7 -6.41 2.42 12.44
CA TYR A 7 -5.83 2.02 13.73
C TYR A 7 -5.03 3.16 14.35
N ARG A 8 -5.02 3.29 15.69
CA ARG A 8 -4.43 4.47 16.38
C ARG A 8 -2.90 4.55 16.37
N ARG A 9 -2.19 3.42 16.39
CA ARG A 9 -0.71 3.37 16.44
C ARG A 9 -0.16 2.75 15.16
N LEU A 10 0.89 3.33 14.56
CA LEU A 10 1.25 3.01 13.17
C LEU A 10 0.01 3.16 12.27
N SER A 11 -0.63 4.33 12.35
CA SER A 11 -1.86 4.65 11.62
C SER A 11 -1.56 4.88 10.13
N ALA A 12 -0.35 5.33 9.82
CA ALA A 12 0.14 5.43 8.46
C ALA A 12 1.60 4.97 8.38
N ILE A 13 1.95 4.35 7.26
CA ILE A 13 3.34 4.03 6.91
C ILE A 13 3.66 4.61 5.54
N GLU A 14 4.88 5.12 5.39
CA GLU A 14 5.44 5.46 4.09
C GLU A 14 6.36 4.35 3.63
N LEU A 15 6.17 3.90 2.39
CA LEU A 15 7.07 3.01 1.66
C LEU A 15 7.77 3.80 0.55
N ARG A 16 9.10 3.86 0.60
CA ARG A 16 9.95 4.44 -0.44
C ARG A 16 10.62 3.33 -1.25
N PHE A 17 10.25 3.26 -2.52
CA PHE A 17 10.84 2.33 -3.48
C PHE A 17 11.96 3.03 -4.23
N GLU A 18 13.15 2.43 -4.25
CA GLU A 18 14.32 2.90 -4.99
C GLU A 18 14.77 1.84 -5.99
N GLU A 19 15.33 2.28 -7.10
CA GLU A 19 15.70 1.39 -8.22
C GLU A 19 14.48 0.56 -8.67
N VAL A 20 13.38 1.26 -8.95
CA VAL A 20 12.12 0.68 -9.43
C VAL A 20 12.37 0.00 -10.78
N VAL A 21 12.00 -1.27 -10.89
CA VAL A 21 12.15 -2.08 -12.10
C VAL A 21 10.81 -2.37 -12.78
N GLY A 22 9.70 -2.11 -12.09
CA GLY A 22 8.37 -2.24 -12.65
C GLY A 22 7.33 -1.55 -11.77
N LEU A 23 6.31 -0.99 -12.39
CA LEU A 23 5.19 -0.35 -11.72
C LEU A 23 3.96 -0.49 -12.61
N ARG A 24 2.86 -0.94 -12.03
CA ARG A 24 1.53 -0.86 -12.63
C ARG A 24 0.62 -0.17 -11.63
N PHE A 25 -0.07 0.85 -12.10
CA PHE A 25 -1.16 1.48 -11.37
C PHE A 25 -2.45 1.17 -12.10
N SER A 26 -3.39 0.54 -11.40
CA SER A 26 -4.74 0.31 -11.91
C SER A 26 -5.65 1.36 -11.30
N ALA A 27 -6.19 2.24 -12.15
CA ALA A 27 -7.12 3.24 -11.66
C ALA A 27 -8.41 2.53 -11.20
N PRO A 28 -8.88 2.79 -9.98
CA PRO A 28 -10.15 2.26 -9.53
C PRO A 28 -11.28 2.75 -10.46
N PRO A 29 -12.32 1.93 -10.71
CA PRO A 29 -13.57 2.42 -11.29
C PRO A 29 -14.13 3.62 -10.50
N PRO A 30 -14.96 4.48 -11.11
CA PRO A 30 -15.49 5.68 -10.45
C PRO A 30 -16.18 5.43 -9.10
N ASP A 31 -16.79 4.26 -8.94
CA ASP A 31 -17.56 3.87 -7.75
C ASP A 31 -16.78 2.93 -6.81
N TYR A 32 -15.46 2.80 -7.02
CA TYR A 32 -14.64 1.87 -6.25
C TYR A 32 -13.87 2.58 -5.13
N GLU A 33 -14.09 2.12 -3.91
CA GLU A 33 -13.34 2.57 -2.74
C GLU A 33 -11.93 1.96 -2.77
N ASN A 34 -10.89 2.78 -2.61
CA ASN A 34 -9.48 2.35 -2.58
C ASN A 34 -9.12 1.63 -1.26
N ILE A 35 -9.90 0.63 -0.88
CA ILE A 35 -9.68 -0.20 0.32
C ILE A 35 -8.84 -1.41 -0.08
N ILE A 36 -7.68 -1.55 0.56
CA ILE A 36 -6.81 -2.71 0.41
C ILE A 36 -7.22 -3.76 1.45
N TYR A 37 -7.88 -4.83 1.00
CA TYR A 37 -8.31 -5.94 1.87
C TYR A 37 -7.18 -6.92 2.21
N GLY A 38 -6.16 -7.00 1.35
CA GLY A 38 -4.97 -7.81 1.56
C GLY A 38 -3.89 -7.41 0.56
N ALA A 39 -2.63 -7.47 0.97
CA ALA A 39 -1.51 -7.09 0.12
C ALA A 39 -0.48 -8.22 0.06
N ALA A 40 0.16 -8.36 -1.10
CA ALA A 40 1.34 -9.21 -1.24
C ALA A 40 2.59 -8.35 -1.06
N PHE A 41 3.53 -8.78 -0.23
CA PHE A 41 4.83 -8.14 -0.09
C PHE A 41 5.91 -9.21 0.10
N PHE A 42 6.74 -9.44 -0.91
CA PHE A 42 7.73 -10.52 -0.91
C PHE A 42 8.94 -10.17 -1.78
N ILE A 43 9.96 -11.03 -1.72
CA ILE A 43 11.18 -10.92 -2.51
C ILE A 43 11.27 -12.13 -3.44
N GLN A 44 11.55 -11.89 -4.72
CA GLN A 44 11.80 -12.92 -5.73
C GLN A 44 12.97 -12.47 -6.60
N ASP A 45 13.98 -13.31 -6.77
CA ASP A 45 15.19 -13.04 -7.58
C ASP A 45 15.89 -11.70 -7.24
N GLY A 46 15.91 -11.35 -5.95
CA GLY A 46 16.50 -10.11 -5.45
C GLY A 46 15.68 -8.84 -5.74
N ILE A 47 14.43 -8.99 -6.16
CA ILE A 47 13.50 -7.90 -6.43
C ILE A 47 12.39 -7.96 -5.39
N LEU A 48 12.12 -6.82 -4.76
CA LEU A 48 11.02 -6.65 -3.81
C LEU A 48 9.76 -6.28 -4.59
N TYR A 49 8.68 -7.03 -4.36
CA TYR A 49 7.37 -6.80 -4.95
C TYR A 49 6.38 -6.40 -3.88
N TRP A 50 5.58 -5.38 -4.17
CA TRP A 50 4.38 -5.04 -3.40
C TRP A 50 3.18 -5.00 -4.34
N ALA A 51 2.05 -5.56 -3.94
CA ALA A 51 0.79 -5.49 -4.67
C ALA A 51 -0.40 -5.32 -3.72
N ASP A 52 -1.46 -4.66 -4.20
CA ASP A 52 -2.72 -4.40 -3.48
C ASP A 52 -3.66 -5.63 -3.39
N ASN A 53 -3.19 -6.80 -3.82
CA ASN A 53 -3.88 -8.06 -3.74
C ASN A 53 -2.97 -9.13 -3.11
N GLY A 54 -3.43 -9.73 -2.01
CA GLY A 54 -2.66 -10.72 -1.24
C GLY A 54 -2.33 -12.02 -1.97
N ALA A 55 -3.03 -12.34 -3.06
CA ALA A 55 -2.77 -13.54 -3.89
C ALA A 55 -1.95 -13.22 -5.15
N TRP A 56 -1.49 -11.98 -5.31
CA TRP A 56 -0.78 -11.56 -6.51
C TRP A 56 0.61 -12.20 -6.63
N THR A 57 0.96 -12.62 -7.85
CA THR A 57 2.33 -13.03 -8.22
C THR A 57 2.76 -12.35 -9.54
N PRO A 58 4.07 -12.25 -9.83
CA PRO A 58 4.56 -11.62 -11.06
C PRO A 58 4.13 -12.34 -12.34
N GLU A 59 3.83 -13.64 -12.25
CA GLU A 59 3.36 -14.48 -13.35
C GLU A 59 1.85 -14.30 -13.59
N SER A 60 1.12 -13.66 -12.67
CA SER A 60 -0.31 -13.39 -12.82
C SER A 60 -0.54 -12.20 -13.77
N SER A 61 -1.41 -12.34 -14.77
CA SER A 61 -1.74 -11.27 -15.75
C SER A 61 -2.71 -10.21 -15.21
N SER A 62 -2.86 -10.12 -13.89
CA SER A 62 -3.99 -9.47 -13.24
C SER A 62 -3.89 -7.94 -13.25
N GLU A 63 -5.04 -7.26 -13.33
CA GLU A 63 -5.18 -5.78 -13.33
C GLU A 63 -4.96 -5.12 -11.96
N ASN A 64 -4.07 -5.68 -11.14
CA ASN A 64 -3.77 -5.17 -9.81
C ASN A 64 -2.75 -4.03 -9.85
N THR A 65 -2.76 -3.17 -8.83
CA THR A 65 -1.70 -2.19 -8.61
C THR A 65 -0.52 -2.88 -7.95
N TRP A 66 0.66 -2.76 -8.55
CA TRP A 66 1.88 -3.36 -8.00
C TRP A 66 3.11 -2.51 -8.32
N VAL A 67 4.13 -2.65 -7.48
CA VAL A 67 5.45 -2.04 -7.67
C VAL A 67 6.53 -3.07 -7.38
N ALA A 68 7.55 -3.10 -8.23
CA ALA A 68 8.73 -3.94 -8.11
C ALA A 68 9.98 -3.05 -8.07
N ALA A 69 10.86 -3.27 -7.08
CA ALA A 69 12.04 -2.44 -6.86
C ALA A 69 13.19 -3.24 -6.25
N ARG A 70 14.43 -2.78 -6.40
CA ARG A 70 15.58 -3.43 -5.75
C ARG A 70 15.77 -3.03 -4.29
N LYS A 71 15.21 -1.89 -3.90
CA LYS A 71 15.31 -1.35 -2.54
C LYS A 71 13.97 -0.81 -2.08
N VAL A 72 13.59 -1.15 -0.85
CA VAL A 72 12.42 -0.57 -0.19
C VAL A 72 12.80 -0.14 1.22
N TYR A 73 12.48 1.10 1.54
CA TYR A 73 12.58 1.65 2.89
C TYR A 73 11.17 1.91 3.39
N TRP A 74 10.98 1.77 4.70
CA TRP A 74 9.73 2.15 5.33
C TRP A 74 9.99 3.00 6.56
N ARG A 75 9.00 3.82 6.89
CA ARG A 75 8.98 4.54 8.17
C ARG A 75 7.55 4.69 8.66
N ASP A 76 7.43 4.90 9.96
CA ASP A 76 6.21 5.45 10.55
C ASP A 76 5.96 6.84 9.93
N ALA A 77 4.73 7.06 9.47
CA ALA A 77 4.25 8.33 8.95
C ALA A 77 2.94 8.73 9.64
N SER A 78 2.67 8.18 10.83
CA SER A 78 1.46 8.44 11.61
C SER A 78 1.29 9.94 11.93
N GLU A 79 2.38 10.71 11.97
CA GLU A 79 2.36 12.16 12.16
C GLU A 79 1.65 12.92 11.03
N TRP A 80 1.43 12.30 9.86
CA TRP A 80 0.73 12.90 8.72
C TRP A 80 -0.79 12.80 8.79
N MET A 81 -1.33 12.03 9.73
CA MET A 81 -2.77 11.91 9.95
C MET A 81 -3.43 13.20 10.46
N GLY A 82 -2.63 14.22 10.80
CA GLY A 82 -3.09 15.45 11.42
C GLY A 82 -3.48 15.25 12.89
N ALA A 83 -3.63 16.35 13.62
CA ALA A 83 -3.91 16.31 15.06
C ALA A 83 -5.34 15.87 15.42
N ARG A 84 -6.26 15.83 14.44
CA ARG A 84 -7.69 15.58 14.66
C ARG A 84 -8.24 14.58 13.66
N LEU A 85 -8.86 13.51 14.17
CA LEU A 85 -9.62 12.56 13.36
C LEU A 85 -10.87 13.25 12.80
N HIS A 86 -11.05 13.21 11.48
CA HIS A 86 -12.23 13.76 10.82
C HIS A 86 -13.45 12.84 10.90
N TYR A 87 -13.22 11.52 10.94
CA TYR A 87 -14.28 10.52 11.08
C TYR A 87 -14.20 9.90 12.48
N ARG A 88 -15.16 10.30 13.33
CA ARG A 88 -15.44 9.66 14.62
C ARG A 88 -16.80 8.98 14.47
N THR A 89 -16.86 7.67 14.64
CA THR A 89 -18.15 7.00 14.93
C THR A 89 -18.60 7.48 16.30
N ASN A 90 -19.81 8.01 16.39
CA ASN A 90 -20.43 8.36 17.66
C ASN A 90 -20.36 7.15 18.58
N THR A 91 -19.74 7.33 19.74
CA THR A 91 -19.93 6.51 20.94
C THR A 91 -19.65 7.43 22.13
N ASP A 92 -20.76 7.90 22.71
CA ASP A 92 -20.93 7.85 24.15
C ASP A 92 -21.12 6.39 24.58
#